data_AF-A0A9P6H139-F1
#
_entry.id   AF-A0A9P6H139-F1
#
_cell.length_a   1.000
_cell.length_b   1.000
_cell.length_c   1.000
_cell.angle_alpha   90.00
_cell.angle_beta   90.00
_cell.angle_gamma   90.00
#
_symmetry.space_group_name_H-M   'P 1'
#
loop_
_entity.id
_entity.type
_entity.pdbx_description
1 polymer ?
#
loop_
_entity_poly.entity_id
_entity_poly.type
_entity_poly.pdbx_seq_one_letter_code
_entity_poly.pdbx_strand_id
1 'polypeptide(L)'
;MKLIDFHKSCKKEYNILIKHFNILFYGYGNKKKTLEMIFPNAIHINNKFYTYRDIVDYLNGVFDTRCSTIKEIDSIIEKENILILYNFNFREKTHFRDLKKIKLVFTLERIDDYVDVEDLNVIFRDLTTFEDYDEDLVDIEINTDSQIKSLLKVVNNVPQNSRTVLKEILQTKKSKIDVNEVFELVKKPLMILSKNIIFNLISEFVDHDMLKLKDKTTIVVNIPKKYQAEILNNIKN
;
A
#
# COMPACT_ATOMS: atom_id res chain seq x y z
N MET A 1 18.27 -25.73 -17.10
CA MET A 1 18.25 -25.47 -15.64
C MET A 1 17.08 -24.55 -15.35
N LYS A 2 16.15 -24.91 -14.46
CA LYS A 2 15.05 -23.99 -14.13
C LYS A 2 15.60 -22.85 -13.26
N LEU A 3 15.02 -21.66 -13.37
CA LEU A 3 15.47 -20.47 -12.63
C LEU A 3 15.45 -20.68 -11.11
N ILE A 4 14.49 -21.45 -10.61
CA ILE A 4 14.42 -21.83 -9.19
C ILE A 4 15.61 -22.67 -8.73
N ASP A 5 16.16 -23.53 -9.60
CA ASP A 5 17.31 -24.38 -9.28
C ASP A 5 18.59 -23.54 -9.22
N PHE A 6 18.68 -22.50 -10.06
CA PHE A 6 19.76 -21.51 -9.98
C PHE A 6 19.74 -20.78 -8.63
N HIS A 7 18.60 -20.21 -8.24
CA HIS A 7 18.47 -19.52 -6.94
C HIS A 7 18.77 -20.42 -5.75
N LYS A 8 18.34 -21.69 -5.80
CA LYS A 8 18.70 -22.69 -4.80
C LYS A 8 20.19 -22.96 -4.75
N SER A 9 20.87 -22.99 -5.90
CA SER A 9 22.33 -23.18 -5.94
C SER A 9 23.09 -22.03 -5.25
N CYS A 10 22.54 -20.81 -5.26
CA CYS A 10 23.08 -19.63 -4.60
C CYS A 10 22.90 -19.63 -3.07
N LYS A 11 22.16 -20.58 -2.49
CA LYS A 11 21.90 -20.66 -1.04
C LYS A 11 23.17 -20.60 -0.19
N LYS A 12 24.28 -21.20 -0.65
CA LYS A 12 25.55 -21.15 0.08
C LYS A 12 26.13 -19.73 0.11
N GLU A 13 26.09 -19.02 -1.01
CA GLU A 13 26.53 -17.63 -1.10
C GLU A 13 25.70 -16.76 -0.16
N TYR A 14 24.36 -16.85 -0.23
CA TYR A 14 23.48 -16.03 0.60
C TYR A 14 23.68 -16.27 2.11
N ASN A 15 23.90 -17.53 2.52
CA ASN A 15 24.22 -17.85 3.92
C ASN A 15 25.60 -17.36 4.38
N ILE A 16 26.54 -17.11 3.48
CA ILE A 16 27.81 -16.48 3.81
C ILE A 16 27.61 -14.96 3.93
N LEU A 17 26.90 -14.37 2.98
CA LEU A 17 26.66 -12.93 2.94
C LEU A 17 25.86 -12.43 4.15
N ILE A 18 24.80 -13.16 4.54
CA ILE A 18 23.89 -12.77 5.63
C ILE A 18 24.60 -12.69 7.00
N LYS A 19 25.78 -13.30 7.14
CA LYS A 19 26.60 -13.20 8.36
C LYS A 19 27.22 -11.81 8.53
N HIS A 20 27.44 -11.10 7.43
CA HIS A 20 28.16 -9.82 7.39
C HIS A 20 27.28 -8.65 6.95
N PHE A 21 26.25 -8.92 6.15
CA PHE A 21 25.39 -7.91 5.55
C PHE A 21 23.92 -8.32 5.70
N ASN A 22 23.04 -7.34 5.79
CA ASN A 22 21.63 -7.57 5.51
C ASN A 22 21.45 -7.70 3.99
N ILE A 23 20.42 -8.42 3.54
CA ILE A 23 20.22 -8.68 2.11
C ILE A 23 18.91 -8.08 1.65
N LEU A 24 18.91 -7.35 0.54
CA LEU A 24 17.69 -6.89 -0.13
C LEU A 24 17.59 -7.60 -1.48
N PHE A 25 16.53 -8.38 -1.62
CA PHE A 25 16.20 -9.05 -2.86
C PHE A 25 15.24 -8.21 -3.70
N TYR A 26 15.63 -7.95 -4.94
CA TYR A 26 14.80 -7.28 -5.94
C TYR A 26 14.59 -8.22 -7.13
N GLY A 27 13.73 -7.83 -8.07
CA GLY A 27 13.45 -8.61 -9.28
C GLY A 27 11.96 -8.88 -9.47
N TYR A 28 11.60 -9.46 -10.60
CA TYR A 28 10.20 -9.77 -10.92
C TYR A 28 9.66 -10.97 -10.12
N GLY A 29 8.35 -11.06 -9.96
CA GLY A 29 7.65 -12.22 -9.40
C GLY A 29 7.77 -12.40 -7.88
N ASN A 30 6.92 -13.26 -7.34
CA ASN A 30 6.80 -13.51 -5.90
C ASN A 30 7.98 -14.31 -5.33
N LYS A 31 8.67 -13.73 -4.36
CA LYS A 31 9.92 -14.26 -3.77
C LYS A 31 9.69 -15.22 -2.62
N LYS A 32 8.45 -15.31 -2.10
CA LYS A 32 8.13 -15.99 -0.85
C LYS A 32 8.57 -17.45 -0.84
N LYS A 33 8.07 -18.27 -1.78
CA LYS A 33 8.45 -19.69 -1.91
C LYS A 33 9.95 -19.88 -2.06
N THR A 34 10.59 -19.04 -2.87
CA THR A 34 12.04 -19.14 -3.11
C THR A 34 12.82 -18.86 -1.83
N LEU A 35 12.42 -17.85 -1.06
CA LEU A 35 13.04 -17.51 0.21
C LEU A 35 12.79 -18.55 1.31
N GLU A 36 11.60 -19.15 1.36
CA GLU A 36 11.31 -20.29 2.26
C GLU A 36 12.22 -21.50 1.96
N MET A 37 12.58 -21.73 0.68
CA MET A 37 13.52 -22.79 0.32
C MET A 37 14.97 -22.45 0.66
N ILE A 38 15.37 -21.19 0.45
CA ILE A 38 16.73 -20.71 0.72
C ILE A 38 16.97 -20.64 2.24
N PHE A 39 16.02 -20.09 3.00
CA PHE A 39 16.08 -19.84 4.43
C PHE A 39 14.92 -20.52 5.18
N PRO A 40 14.88 -21.86 5.26
CA PRO A 40 13.73 -22.59 5.80
C PRO A 40 13.45 -22.37 7.29
N ASN A 41 14.44 -21.89 8.04
CA ASN A 41 14.31 -21.60 9.47
C ASN A 41 14.15 -20.09 9.74
N ALA A 42 14.00 -19.27 8.71
CA ALA A 42 13.82 -17.85 8.90
C ALA A 42 12.41 -17.53 9.39
N ILE A 43 12.31 -16.42 10.10
CA ILE A 43 11.04 -15.85 10.50
C ILE A 43 10.54 -15.00 9.34
N HIS A 44 9.35 -15.27 8.84
CA HIS A 44 8.78 -14.60 7.68
C HIS A 44 7.64 -13.67 8.11
N ILE A 45 7.75 -12.39 7.78
CA ILE A 45 6.72 -11.38 8.11
C ILE A 45 6.45 -10.54 6.86
N ASN A 46 5.16 -10.35 6.57
CA ASN A 46 4.73 -9.41 5.55
C ASN A 46 4.39 -8.06 6.19
N ASN A 47 5.30 -7.09 6.09
CA ASN A 47 5.18 -5.79 6.73
C ASN A 47 4.00 -4.96 6.21
N LYS A 48 3.36 -5.38 5.10
CA LYS A 48 2.10 -4.78 4.62
C LYS A 48 0.97 -4.90 5.64
N PHE A 49 0.94 -5.96 6.45
CA PHE A 49 -0.16 -6.28 7.36
C PHE A 49 0.14 -6.02 8.83
N TYR A 50 1.39 -5.79 9.18
CA TYR A 50 1.85 -5.69 10.56
C TYR A 50 2.56 -4.36 10.78
N THR A 51 2.18 -3.66 11.84
CA THR A 51 2.93 -2.51 12.33
C THR A 51 4.22 -2.97 13.01
N TYR A 52 5.17 -2.05 13.22
CA TYR A 52 6.36 -2.34 14.04
C TYR A 52 6.01 -2.96 15.41
N ARG A 53 4.92 -2.50 16.04
CA ARG A 53 4.50 -3.05 17.34
C ARG A 53 4.07 -4.50 17.24
N ASP A 54 3.28 -4.83 16.22
CA ASP A 54 2.85 -6.21 15.96
C ASP A 54 4.05 -7.13 15.69
N ILE A 55 5.07 -6.62 14.99
CA ILE A 55 6.33 -7.35 14.75
C ILE A 55 7.05 -7.63 16.08
N VAL A 56 7.19 -6.63 16.95
CA VAL A 56 7.83 -6.82 18.27
C VAL A 56 7.06 -7.83 19.11
N ASP A 57 5.74 -7.71 19.18
CA ASP A 57 4.90 -8.61 19.96
C ASP A 57 4.93 -10.05 19.41
N TYR A 58 4.97 -10.21 18.08
CA TYR A 58 5.17 -11.51 17.44
C TYR A 58 6.54 -12.12 17.77
N LEU A 59 7.62 -11.34 17.66
CA LEU A 59 8.97 -11.82 17.98
C LEU A 59 9.11 -12.17 19.46
N ASN A 60 8.48 -11.42 20.36
CA ASN A 60 8.37 -11.78 21.77
C ASN A 60 7.72 -13.14 21.96
N GLY A 61 6.66 -13.46 21.21
CA GLY A 61 6.03 -14.78 21.23
C GLY A 61 6.93 -15.89 20.68
N VAL A 62 7.69 -15.62 19.62
CA VAL A 62 8.60 -16.59 19.00
C VAL A 62 9.80 -16.91 19.90
N PHE A 63 10.34 -15.91 20.61
CA PHE A 63 11.53 -16.06 21.44
C PHE A 63 11.23 -16.20 22.93
N ASP A 64 9.95 -16.20 23.33
CA ASP A 64 9.49 -16.21 24.73
C ASP A 64 10.11 -15.06 25.56
N THR A 65 10.01 -13.84 25.02
CA THR A 65 10.57 -12.62 25.63
C THR A 65 9.49 -11.59 25.95
N ARG A 66 9.85 -10.55 26.72
CA ARG A 66 8.95 -9.42 27.06
C ARG A 66 9.65 -8.09 26.87
N CYS A 67 10.02 -7.82 25.63
CA CYS A 67 10.75 -6.63 25.24
C CYS A 67 9.81 -5.60 24.60
N SER A 68 10.19 -4.33 24.70
CA SER A 68 9.48 -3.21 24.10
C SER A 68 9.97 -2.89 22.69
N THR A 69 11.19 -3.32 22.34
CA THR A 69 11.81 -3.06 21.03
C THR A 69 12.51 -4.29 20.46
N ILE A 70 12.66 -4.33 19.14
CA ILE A 70 13.42 -5.42 18.48
C ILE A 70 14.90 -5.43 18.88
N LYS A 71 15.48 -4.27 19.24
CA LYS A 71 16.86 -4.17 19.72
C LYS A 71 17.04 -4.84 21.08
N GLU A 72 16.06 -4.73 21.97
CA GLU A 72 16.05 -5.44 23.25
C GLU A 72 15.98 -6.96 23.00
N ILE A 73 15.09 -7.41 22.11
CA ILE A 73 14.99 -8.83 21.71
C ILE A 73 16.34 -9.32 21.16
N ASP A 74 16.93 -8.59 20.21
CA ASP A 74 18.23 -8.89 19.61
C ASP A 74 19.34 -9.05 20.65
N SER A 75 19.31 -8.24 21.72
CA SER A 75 20.32 -8.31 22.77
C SER A 75 20.22 -9.59 23.61
N ILE A 76 19.03 -10.13 23.84
CA ILE A 76 18.79 -11.24 24.77
C ILE A 76 18.72 -12.61 24.10
N ILE A 77 18.33 -12.71 22.82
CA ILE A 77 18.26 -14.01 22.13
C ILE A 77 19.64 -14.69 22.10
N GLU A 78 19.69 -16.01 22.20
CA GLU A 78 20.97 -16.72 22.33
C GLU A 78 21.68 -16.92 20.99
N LYS A 79 20.93 -17.09 19.91
CA LYS A 79 21.43 -17.48 18.59
C LYS A 79 21.12 -16.44 17.52
N GLU A 80 21.92 -16.45 16.46
CA GLU A 80 21.60 -15.67 15.27
C GLU A 80 20.33 -16.22 14.60
N ASN A 81 19.44 -15.32 14.20
CA ASN A 81 18.17 -15.62 13.55
C ASN A 81 18.03 -14.76 12.30
N ILE A 82 17.35 -15.28 11.27
CA ILE A 82 17.07 -14.53 10.05
C ILE A 82 15.61 -14.08 10.09
N LEU A 83 15.39 -12.78 9.90
CA LEU A 83 14.07 -12.17 9.78
C LEU A 83 13.88 -11.67 8.35
N ILE A 84 12.90 -12.25 7.66
CA ILE A 84 12.54 -11.92 6.28
C ILE A 84 11.32 -11.01 6.31
N LEU A 85 11.50 -9.77 5.87
CA LEU A 85 10.49 -8.71 5.83
C LEU A 85 10.07 -8.46 4.38
N TYR A 86 8.91 -9.00 4.01
CA TYR A 86 8.28 -8.71 2.72
C TYR A 86 7.60 -7.34 2.75
N ASN A 87 7.61 -6.61 1.63
CA ASN A 87 6.97 -5.28 1.50
C ASN A 87 7.41 -4.31 2.60
N PHE A 88 8.71 -4.27 2.90
CA PHE A 88 9.23 -3.51 4.03
C PHE A 88 9.00 -2.00 3.86
N ASN A 89 8.50 -1.35 4.91
CA ASN A 89 8.37 0.09 4.96
C ASN A 89 9.69 0.74 5.39
N PHE A 90 10.52 1.16 4.42
CA PHE A 90 11.82 1.79 4.70
C PHE A 90 11.77 3.06 5.53
N ARG A 91 10.59 3.67 5.72
CA ARG A 91 10.42 4.79 6.68
C ARG A 91 10.65 4.35 8.13
N GLU A 92 10.46 3.07 8.44
CA GLU A 92 10.65 2.49 9.78
C GLU A 92 12.05 1.90 9.98
N LYS A 93 12.98 2.11 9.03
CA LYS A 93 14.34 1.53 9.06
C LYS A 93 15.10 1.78 10.36
N THR A 94 14.84 2.90 11.05
CA THR A 94 15.52 3.29 12.29
C THR A 94 15.38 2.27 13.41
N HIS A 95 14.26 1.55 13.46
CA HIS A 95 14.02 0.50 14.45
C HIS A 95 14.89 -0.74 14.23
N PHE A 96 15.33 -0.98 13.00
CA PHE A 96 16.00 -2.19 12.55
C PHE A 96 17.52 -2.03 12.36
N ARG A 97 18.10 -0.90 12.80
CA ARG A 97 19.54 -0.63 12.70
C ARG A 97 20.33 -1.37 13.78
N ASP A 98 21.58 -1.69 13.46
CA ASP A 98 22.60 -2.20 14.39
C ASP A 98 22.24 -3.50 15.13
N LEU A 99 21.37 -4.32 14.53
CA LEU A 99 21.03 -5.64 15.06
C LEU A 99 22.22 -6.60 14.89
N LYS A 100 22.57 -7.30 15.96
CA LYS A 100 23.75 -8.18 15.97
C LYS A 100 23.37 -9.63 15.67
N LYS A 101 22.28 -10.11 16.27
CA LYS A 101 21.85 -11.52 16.22
C LYS A 101 20.69 -11.73 15.23
N ILE A 102 19.84 -10.74 15.03
CA ILE A 102 18.79 -10.76 14.01
C ILE A 102 19.38 -10.20 12.71
N LYS A 103 19.53 -11.07 11.71
CA LYS A 103 19.92 -10.67 10.35
C LYS A 103 18.68 -10.44 9.51
N LEU A 104 18.70 -9.37 8.72
CA LEU A 104 17.53 -8.92 7.97
C LEU A 104 17.65 -9.30 6.50
N VAL A 105 16.55 -9.81 5.97
CA VAL A 105 16.34 -9.98 4.54
C VAL A 105 15.10 -9.21 4.15
N PHE A 106 15.20 -8.36 3.15
CA PHE A 106 14.11 -7.55 2.63
C PHE A 106 13.73 -7.99 1.22
N THR A 107 12.50 -7.74 0.81
CA THR A 107 12.10 -7.82 -0.59
C THR A 107 11.57 -6.49 -1.12
N LEU A 108 11.94 -6.18 -2.36
CA LEU A 108 11.41 -5.05 -3.11
C LEU A 108 10.51 -5.58 -4.22
N GLU A 109 9.22 -5.28 -4.15
CA GLU A 109 8.22 -5.77 -5.10
C GLU A 109 7.69 -4.67 -6.03
N ARG A 110 7.76 -3.39 -5.65
CA ARG A 110 7.31 -2.26 -6.48
C ARG A 110 8.48 -1.43 -6.96
N ILE A 111 8.36 -0.94 -8.20
CA ILE A 111 9.41 -0.14 -8.86
C ILE A 111 9.57 1.24 -8.21
N ASP A 112 8.47 1.82 -7.75
CA ASP A 112 8.42 3.17 -7.19
C ASP A 112 8.54 3.21 -5.66
N ASP A 113 8.89 2.09 -5.03
CA ASP A 113 9.06 2.06 -3.57
C ASP A 113 10.27 2.92 -3.18
N TYR A 114 10.06 3.78 -2.17
CA TYR A 114 11.14 4.54 -1.58
C TYR A 114 12.09 3.58 -0.84
N VAL A 115 13.32 3.47 -1.31
CA VAL A 115 14.37 2.64 -0.71
C VAL A 115 15.47 3.53 -0.17
N ASP A 116 15.62 3.53 1.14
CA ASP A 116 16.75 4.14 1.84
C ASP A 116 17.35 3.12 2.80
N VAL A 117 18.57 2.68 2.49
CA VAL A 117 19.23 1.54 3.15
C VAL A 117 20.61 1.87 3.72
N GLU A 118 21.06 3.12 3.66
CA GLU A 118 22.43 3.52 4.02
C GLU A 118 22.82 3.00 5.42
N ASP A 119 21.90 3.10 6.38
CA ASP A 119 22.14 2.75 7.77
C ASP A 119 21.81 1.29 8.12
N LEU A 120 21.45 0.47 7.13
CA LEU A 120 21.06 -0.93 7.34
C LEU A 120 22.12 -1.93 6.89
N ASN A 121 23.28 -1.47 6.38
CA ASN A 121 24.36 -2.34 5.89
C ASN A 121 23.85 -3.45 4.94
N VAL A 122 23.15 -3.01 3.90
CA VAL A 122 22.43 -3.89 2.95
C VAL A 122 23.24 -4.14 1.69
N ILE A 123 23.22 -5.38 1.22
CA ILE A 123 23.63 -5.73 -0.14
C ILE A 123 22.43 -6.09 -1.00
N PHE A 124 22.48 -5.70 -2.28
CA PHE A 124 21.43 -5.97 -3.24
C PHE A 124 21.69 -7.29 -3.97
N ARG A 125 20.65 -8.10 -4.14
CA ARG A 125 20.71 -9.33 -4.93
C ARG A 125 19.47 -9.49 -5.79
N ASP A 126 19.68 -9.86 -7.05
CA ASP A 126 18.57 -10.25 -7.92
C ASP A 126 17.99 -11.59 -7.46
N LEU A 127 16.68 -11.64 -7.36
CA LEU A 127 15.88 -12.83 -7.11
C LEU A 127 14.61 -12.75 -7.96
N THR A 128 14.82 -12.49 -9.26
CA THR A 128 13.77 -12.56 -10.27
C THR A 128 13.20 -13.98 -10.33
N THR A 129 11.89 -14.10 -10.21
CA THR A 129 11.10 -15.33 -10.33
C THR A 129 9.98 -15.12 -11.36
N PHE A 130 9.28 -16.18 -11.70
CA PHE A 130 8.05 -16.13 -12.52
C PHE A 130 6.87 -16.73 -11.75
N GLU A 131 6.96 -16.78 -10.42
CA GLU A 131 5.84 -17.21 -9.58
C GLU A 131 4.83 -16.07 -9.51
N ASP A 132 3.55 -16.43 -9.64
CA ASP A 132 2.45 -15.49 -9.46
C ASP A 132 2.46 -14.93 -8.03
N TYR A 133 2.08 -13.67 -7.91
CA TYR A 133 1.78 -13.08 -6.63
C TYR A 133 0.48 -13.70 -6.11
N ASP A 134 0.52 -14.33 -4.94
CA ASP A 134 -0.69 -14.78 -4.27
C ASP A 134 -1.63 -13.57 -4.08
N GLU A 135 -2.97 -13.77 -4.11
CA GLU A 135 -3.96 -12.69 -3.97
C GLU A 135 -3.74 -11.82 -2.70
N ASP A 136 -3.09 -12.37 -1.66
CA ASP A 136 -2.68 -11.64 -0.46
C ASP A 136 -1.59 -10.59 -0.72
N LEU A 137 -0.78 -10.74 -1.77
CA LEU A 137 0.25 -9.79 -2.20
C LEU A 137 -0.29 -8.80 -3.24
N VAL A 138 -1.23 -9.23 -4.08
CA VAL A 138 -1.94 -8.41 -5.07
C VAL A 138 -3.10 -7.67 -4.41
N ASP A 139 -2.78 -6.50 -3.83
CA ASP A 139 -3.75 -5.44 -3.53
C ASP A 139 -5.14 -5.87 -3.04
N ILE A 140 -5.20 -6.43 -1.83
CA ILE A 140 -6.31 -6.09 -0.93
C ILE A 140 -6.06 -4.68 -0.39
N GLU A 141 -6.20 -3.71 -1.29
CA GLU A 141 -6.52 -2.31 -1.00
C GLU A 141 -8.00 -2.22 -0.54
N ILE A 142 -8.46 -3.17 0.28
CA ILE A 142 -9.78 -3.21 0.93
C ILE A 142 -9.59 -3.01 2.45
N ASN A 143 -8.70 -2.10 2.81
CA ASN A 143 -8.77 -1.45 4.12
C ASN A 143 -9.47 -0.12 3.91
N THR A 144 -10.30 0.32 4.85
CA THR A 144 -11.12 1.53 4.73
C THR A 144 -10.33 2.81 4.38
N ASP A 145 -9.03 2.83 4.64
CA ASP A 145 -8.10 3.90 4.24
C ASP A 145 -7.70 3.85 2.76
N SER A 146 -7.69 2.67 2.17
CA SER A 146 -7.51 2.51 0.73
C SER A 146 -8.72 3.00 -0.05
N GLN A 147 -9.94 2.71 0.43
CA GLN A 147 -11.16 3.15 -0.26
C GLN A 147 -11.19 4.67 -0.39
N ILE A 148 -10.89 5.40 0.69
CA ILE A 148 -10.83 6.86 0.62
C ILE A 148 -9.65 7.34 -0.24
N LYS A 149 -8.48 6.71 -0.18
CA LYS A 149 -7.35 7.04 -1.07
C LYS A 149 -7.71 6.84 -2.54
N SER A 150 -8.43 5.77 -2.87
CA SER A 150 -8.91 5.48 -4.22
C SER A 150 -9.90 6.55 -4.70
N LEU A 151 -10.90 6.87 -3.87
CA LEU A 151 -11.84 7.98 -4.15
C LEU A 151 -11.11 9.32 -4.33
N LEU A 152 -10.13 9.62 -3.48
CA LEU A 152 -9.32 10.84 -3.57
C LEU A 152 -8.44 10.84 -4.83
N LYS A 153 -7.90 9.70 -5.27
CA LYS A 153 -7.15 9.59 -6.53
C LYS A 153 -8.05 9.99 -7.72
N VAL A 154 -9.29 9.47 -7.77
CA VAL A 154 -10.26 9.86 -8.82
C VAL A 154 -10.53 11.35 -8.77
N VAL A 155 -10.84 11.89 -7.58
CA VAL A 155 -11.11 13.33 -7.39
C VAL A 155 -9.92 14.20 -7.80
N ASN A 156 -8.70 13.78 -7.52
CA ASN A 156 -7.50 14.56 -7.84
C ASN A 156 -7.15 14.54 -9.33
N ASN A 157 -7.55 13.49 -10.06
CA ASN A 157 -7.23 13.29 -11.47
C ASN A 157 -8.29 13.85 -12.44
N VAL A 158 -9.45 14.30 -11.95
CA VAL A 158 -10.46 14.97 -12.80
C VAL A 158 -10.19 16.48 -12.96
N PRO A 159 -10.72 17.11 -14.04
CA PRO A 159 -10.63 18.55 -14.24
C PRO A 159 -11.27 19.38 -13.11
N GLN A 160 -10.81 20.63 -12.92
CA GLN A 160 -11.30 21.51 -11.86
C GLN A 160 -12.83 21.69 -11.89
N ASN A 161 -13.41 21.86 -13.08
CA ASN A 161 -14.86 22.05 -13.21
C ASN A 161 -15.64 20.82 -12.73
N SER A 162 -15.15 19.61 -12.99
CA SER A 162 -15.73 18.36 -12.47
C SER A 162 -15.66 18.31 -10.95
N ARG A 163 -14.52 18.69 -10.36
CA ARG A 163 -14.38 18.81 -8.91
C ARG A 163 -15.36 19.81 -8.31
N THR A 164 -15.56 20.96 -8.95
CA THR A 164 -16.53 21.97 -8.52
C THR A 164 -17.95 21.40 -8.52
N VAL A 165 -18.35 20.67 -9.57
CA VAL A 165 -19.67 20.03 -9.61
C VAL A 165 -19.83 19.01 -8.48
N LEU A 166 -18.83 18.16 -8.26
CA LEU A 166 -18.87 17.18 -7.16
C LEU A 166 -18.97 17.87 -5.79
N LYS A 167 -18.23 18.96 -5.59
CA LYS A 167 -18.26 19.76 -4.36
C LYS A 167 -19.66 20.30 -4.09
N GLU A 168 -20.31 20.92 -5.06
CA GLU A 168 -21.67 21.45 -4.92
C GLU A 168 -22.67 20.33 -4.62
N ILE A 169 -22.57 19.18 -5.29
CA ILE A 169 -23.40 18.00 -5.01
C ILE A 169 -23.25 17.56 -3.56
N LEU A 170 -22.03 17.39 -3.06
CA LEU A 170 -21.76 16.92 -1.70
C LEU A 170 -22.16 17.95 -0.63
N GLN A 171 -22.04 19.24 -0.92
CA GLN A 171 -22.45 20.31 -0.01
C GLN A 171 -23.96 20.34 0.26
N THR A 172 -24.78 19.82 -0.67
CA THR A 172 -26.23 19.71 -0.46
C THR A 172 -26.61 18.73 0.65
N LYS A 173 -25.71 17.79 1.01
CA LYS A 173 -25.91 16.70 1.97
C LYS A 173 -27.10 15.77 1.65
N LYS A 174 -27.66 15.87 0.44
CA LYS A 174 -28.73 15.01 -0.05
C LYS A 174 -28.13 13.73 -0.63
N SER A 175 -28.75 12.59 -0.37
CA SER A 175 -28.35 11.31 -1.00
C SER A 175 -28.79 11.20 -2.46
N LYS A 176 -29.77 12.00 -2.87
CA LYS A 176 -30.29 12.09 -4.23
C LYS A 176 -30.54 13.56 -4.57
N ILE A 177 -30.12 13.98 -5.75
CA ILE A 177 -30.27 15.35 -6.23
C ILE A 177 -30.69 15.35 -7.69
N ASP A 178 -31.60 16.25 -8.05
CA ASP A 178 -32.03 16.42 -9.43
C ASP A 178 -30.97 17.20 -10.22
N VAL A 179 -30.72 16.79 -11.46
CA VAL A 179 -29.73 17.44 -12.35
C VAL A 179 -30.05 18.93 -12.55
N ASN A 180 -31.32 19.32 -12.53
CA ASN A 180 -31.71 20.73 -12.61
C ASN A 180 -31.24 21.51 -11.38
N GLU A 181 -31.33 20.92 -10.19
CA GLU A 181 -30.85 21.54 -8.96
C GLU A 181 -29.32 21.74 -9.02
N VAL A 182 -28.58 20.71 -9.46
CA VAL A 182 -27.12 20.82 -9.66
C VAL A 182 -26.79 21.90 -10.68
N PHE A 183 -27.50 21.93 -11.82
CA PHE A 183 -27.28 22.92 -12.87
C PHE A 183 -27.48 24.35 -12.36
N GLU A 184 -28.51 24.61 -11.56
CA GLU A 184 -28.75 25.93 -11.00
C GLU A 184 -27.63 26.40 -10.05
N LEU A 185 -27.02 25.47 -9.30
CA LEU A 185 -25.88 25.75 -8.42
C LEU A 185 -24.62 26.09 -9.22
N VAL A 186 -24.33 25.33 -10.28
CA VAL A 186 -23.05 25.44 -10.98
C VAL A 186 -23.07 26.33 -12.24
N LYS A 187 -24.24 26.69 -12.78
CA LYS A 187 -24.33 27.43 -14.05
C LYS A 187 -23.62 28.78 -14.04
N LYS A 188 -23.73 29.52 -12.94
CA LYS A 188 -23.05 30.81 -12.76
C LYS A 188 -21.54 30.65 -12.53
N PRO A 189 -21.07 29.85 -11.56
CA PRO A 189 -19.63 29.72 -11.31
C PRO A 189 -18.87 29.04 -12.45
N LEU A 190 -19.49 28.13 -13.21
CA LEU A 190 -18.85 27.45 -14.33
C LEU A 190 -19.16 28.07 -15.71
N MET A 191 -19.97 29.13 -15.75
CA MET A 191 -20.41 29.78 -17.00
C MET A 191 -20.98 28.81 -18.04
N ILE A 192 -21.74 27.80 -17.60
CA ILE A 192 -22.31 26.77 -18.49
C ILE A 192 -23.76 27.11 -18.88
N LEU A 193 -24.09 26.85 -20.14
CA LEU A 193 -25.40 27.19 -20.73
C LEU A 193 -26.35 26.01 -20.90
N SER A 194 -25.85 24.77 -20.73
CA SER A 194 -26.61 23.55 -20.97
C SER A 194 -26.46 22.55 -19.84
N LYS A 195 -27.58 21.93 -19.46
CA LYS A 195 -27.65 20.83 -18.48
C LYS A 195 -26.87 19.61 -18.93
N ASN A 196 -26.72 19.40 -20.24
CA ASN A 196 -26.00 18.26 -20.77
C ASN A 196 -24.52 18.27 -20.38
N ILE A 197 -23.96 19.47 -20.12
CA ILE A 197 -22.58 19.63 -19.66
C ILE A 197 -22.38 18.98 -18.29
N ILE A 198 -23.42 18.93 -17.43
CA ILE A 198 -23.33 18.28 -16.11
C ILE A 198 -23.00 16.80 -16.27
N PHE A 199 -23.63 16.10 -17.22
CA PHE A 199 -23.36 14.67 -17.44
C PHE A 199 -21.90 14.42 -17.85
N ASN A 200 -21.34 15.30 -18.69
CA ASN A 200 -19.93 15.21 -19.07
C ASN A 200 -19.03 15.45 -17.86
N LEU A 201 -19.33 16.46 -17.05
CA LEU A 201 -18.51 16.82 -15.89
C LEU A 201 -18.54 15.76 -14.78
N ILE A 202 -19.60 14.95 -14.69
CA ILE A 202 -19.71 13.88 -13.68
C ILE A 202 -19.42 12.48 -14.20
N SER A 203 -19.15 12.32 -15.50
CA SER A 203 -18.98 11.01 -16.16
C SER A 203 -17.95 10.13 -15.45
N GLU A 204 -16.75 10.65 -15.21
CA GLU A 204 -15.69 9.93 -14.49
C GLU A 204 -16.16 9.46 -13.10
N PHE A 205 -16.91 10.29 -12.36
CA PHE A 205 -17.42 9.90 -11.04
C PHE A 205 -18.50 8.82 -11.13
N VAL A 206 -19.21 8.71 -12.26
CA VAL A 206 -20.15 7.62 -12.51
C VAL A 206 -19.40 6.34 -12.86
N ASP A 207 -18.34 6.43 -13.67
CA ASP A 207 -17.53 5.28 -14.08
C ASP A 207 -16.82 4.64 -12.88
N HIS A 208 -16.42 5.43 -11.88
CA HIS A 208 -15.82 4.96 -10.62
C HIS A 208 -16.82 4.75 -9.47
N ASP A 209 -18.13 4.66 -9.77
CA ASP A 209 -19.21 4.39 -8.81
C ASP A 209 -19.27 5.35 -7.60
N MET A 210 -18.79 6.58 -7.76
CA MET A 210 -18.93 7.65 -6.76
C MET A 210 -20.32 8.27 -6.84
N LEU A 211 -20.84 8.40 -8.06
CA LEU A 211 -22.18 8.91 -8.37
C LEU A 211 -22.92 7.89 -9.22
N LYS A 212 -24.25 7.87 -9.17
CA LYS A 212 -25.07 7.04 -10.04
C LYS A 212 -26.19 7.84 -10.65
N LEU A 213 -26.35 7.73 -11.96
CA LEU A 213 -27.47 8.34 -12.67
C LEU A 213 -28.67 7.40 -12.65
N LYS A 214 -29.78 7.89 -12.10
CA LYS A 214 -31.08 7.22 -12.13
C LYS A 214 -32.04 8.03 -13.02
N ASP A 215 -32.73 7.33 -13.92
CA ASP A 215 -33.78 7.88 -14.78
C ASP A 215 -33.33 9.10 -15.62
N LYS A 216 -32.01 9.23 -15.87
CA LYS A 216 -31.34 10.34 -16.59
C LYS A 216 -31.56 11.75 -16.01
N THR A 217 -32.23 11.88 -14.87
CA THR A 217 -32.54 13.17 -14.25
C THR A 217 -32.10 13.26 -12.79
N THR A 218 -31.87 12.12 -12.14
CA THR A 218 -31.49 12.06 -10.72
C THR A 218 -30.06 11.56 -10.57
N ILE A 219 -29.24 12.31 -9.85
CA ILE A 219 -27.90 11.90 -9.40
C ILE A 219 -28.04 11.34 -7.98
N VAL A 220 -27.56 10.12 -7.77
CA VAL A 220 -27.49 9.45 -6.48
C VAL A 220 -26.05 9.46 -6.00
N VAL A 221 -25.81 9.93 -4.78
CA VAL A 221 -24.48 9.94 -4.17
C VAL A 221 -24.21 8.56 -3.58
N ASN A 222 -23.27 7.81 -4.16
CA ASN A 222 -22.90 6.48 -3.69
C ASN A 222 -21.66 6.49 -2.78
N ILE A 223 -21.04 7.66 -2.61
CA ILE A 223 -19.93 7.86 -1.66
C ILE A 223 -20.41 7.62 -0.21
N PRO A 224 -19.75 6.73 0.56
CA PRO A 224 -20.08 6.51 1.97
C PRO A 224 -20.02 7.80 2.80
N LYS A 225 -21.03 8.05 3.64
CA LYS A 225 -21.15 9.28 4.44
C LYS A 225 -19.89 9.64 5.24
N LYS A 226 -19.20 8.63 5.79
CA LYS A 226 -17.94 8.81 6.55
C LYS A 226 -16.82 9.48 5.74
N TYR A 227 -16.84 9.37 4.41
CA TYR A 227 -15.79 9.89 3.53
C TYR A 227 -16.14 11.22 2.86
N GLN A 228 -17.41 11.62 2.87
CA GLN A 228 -17.86 12.83 2.16
C GLN A 228 -17.22 14.11 2.72
N ALA A 229 -17.06 14.20 4.05
CA ALA A 229 -16.43 15.36 4.69
C ALA A 229 -14.95 15.49 4.33
N GLU A 230 -14.22 14.37 4.29
CA GLU A 230 -12.81 14.35 3.94
C GLU A 230 -12.58 14.64 2.46
N ILE A 231 -13.43 14.13 1.57
CA ILE A 231 -13.39 14.48 0.13
C ILE A 231 -13.65 15.97 -0.06
N LEU A 232 -14.66 16.53 0.61
CA LEU A 232 -14.96 17.97 0.56
C LEU A 232 -13.78 18.84 0.99
N ASN A 233 -13.05 18.43 2.04
CA ASN A 233 -11.87 19.16 2.51
C ASN A 233 -10.67 19.09 1.55
N ASN A 234 -10.60 18.05 0.71
CA ASN A 234 -9.51 17.84 -0.25
C ASN A 234 -9.77 18.47 -1.62
N ILE A 235 -11.02 18.83 -1.95
CA ILE A 235 -11.33 19.59 -3.15
C ILE A 235 -10.85 21.04 -2.94
N LYS A 236 -9.63 21.34 -3.40
CA LYS A 236 -9.07 22.70 -3.39
C LYS A 236 -9.93 23.63 -4.23
N ASN A 237 -10.18 24.84 -3.70
CA ASN A 237 -10.81 25.94 -4.43
C ASN A 237 -10.02 26.29 -5.69
#